data_AF-A0A3G9HJ78-F1
#
_entry.id   AF-A0A3G9HJ78-F1
#
_cell.length_a   1.000
_cell.length_b   1.000
_cell.length_c   1.000
_cell.angle_alpha   90.00
_cell.angle_beta   90.00
_cell.angle_gamma   90.00
#
_symmetry.space_group_name_H-M   'P 1'
#
loop_
_entity.id
_entity.type
_entity.pdbx_description
1 polymer ?
#
loop_
_entity_poly.entity_id
_entity_poly.type
_entity_poly.pdbx_seq_one_letter_code
_entity_poly.pdbx_strand_id
1 'polypeptide(L)'
;MERKKSTALKISYIIDETSRWAGALGGLAAIALALLIVYDASMRYIFHEGSIALQELEWHLFDILFLLGLSYALKHDKHVRVDILYARFSPRMKAYVQIVSMLFFVIPLGLLVVWFSWDFTLQSFLQNEMSPNPGGLCCRYIIKSFIITAFLLLILQAVSEVIKALYRLGELK
;
A
#
# COMPACT_ATOMS: atom_id res chain seq x y z
N MET A 1 -19.68 -21.58 -19.05
CA MET A 1 -18.46 -21.39 -18.24
C MET A 1 -17.69 -20.12 -18.61
N GLU A 2 -17.65 -19.72 -19.88
CA GLU A 2 -16.95 -18.51 -20.37
C GLU A 2 -17.51 -17.18 -19.85
N ARG A 3 -18.85 -17.05 -19.72
CA ARG A 3 -19.47 -15.79 -19.25
C ARG A 3 -19.04 -15.40 -17.83
N LYS A 4 -18.92 -16.38 -16.91
CA LYS A 4 -18.41 -16.15 -15.53
C LYS A 4 -16.93 -15.74 -15.53
N LYS A 5 -16.11 -16.33 -16.42
CA LYS A 5 -14.69 -15.95 -16.58
C LYS A 5 -14.55 -14.49 -17.02
N SER A 6 -15.41 -14.03 -17.94
CA SER A 6 -15.43 -12.64 -18.42
C SER A 6 -15.78 -11.65 -17.29
N THR A 7 -16.77 -11.95 -16.45
CA THR A 7 -17.15 -11.07 -15.34
C THR A 7 -16.07 -10.95 -14.27
N ALA A 8 -15.43 -12.06 -13.88
CA ALA A 8 -14.36 -12.04 -12.86
C ALA A 8 -13.14 -11.21 -13.33
N LEU A 9 -12.78 -11.31 -14.60
CA LEU A 9 -11.72 -10.49 -15.18
C LEU A 9 -12.07 -9.01 -15.18
N LYS A 10 -13.32 -8.64 -15.51
CA LYS A 10 -13.79 -7.24 -15.42
C LYS A 10 -13.64 -6.67 -14.00
N ILE A 11 -13.97 -7.46 -12.98
CA ILE A 11 -13.78 -7.06 -11.57
C ILE A 11 -12.29 -6.82 -11.27
N SER A 12 -11.43 -7.73 -11.73
CA SER A 12 -9.97 -7.59 -11.58
C SER A 12 -9.43 -6.30 -12.22
N TYR A 13 -9.93 -5.91 -13.40
CA TYR A 13 -9.55 -4.63 -14.02
C TYR A 13 -9.99 -3.40 -13.22
N ILE A 14 -11.17 -3.44 -12.59
CA ILE A 14 -11.65 -2.36 -11.72
C ILE A 14 -10.75 -2.24 -10.47
N ILE A 15 -10.36 -3.37 -9.87
CA ILE A 15 -9.43 -3.36 -8.73
C ILE A 15 -8.04 -2.83 -9.16
N ASP A 16 -7.58 -3.21 -10.34
CA ASP A 16 -6.30 -2.72 -10.85
C ASP A 16 -6.32 -1.19 -11.09
N GLU A 17 -7.47 -0.64 -11.46
CA GLU A 17 -7.70 0.80 -11.59
C GLU A 17 -7.56 1.50 -10.25
N THR A 18 -8.20 0.97 -9.18
CA THR A 18 -8.11 1.58 -7.85
C THR A 18 -6.69 1.57 -7.31
N SER A 19 -5.94 0.47 -7.50
CA SER A 19 -4.51 0.41 -7.14
C SER A 19 -3.65 1.38 -7.94
N ARG A 20 -4.00 1.66 -9.21
CA ARG A 20 -3.31 2.69 -10.00
C ARG A 20 -3.55 4.09 -9.45
N TRP A 21 -4.80 4.43 -9.11
CA TRP A 21 -5.10 5.72 -8.50
C TRP A 21 -4.43 5.90 -7.14
N ALA A 22 -4.40 4.86 -6.31
CA ALA A 22 -3.64 4.87 -5.07
C ALA A 22 -2.15 5.16 -5.33
N GLY A 23 -1.53 4.46 -6.29
CA GLY A 23 -0.14 4.72 -6.69
C GLY A 23 0.09 6.13 -7.24
N ALA A 24 -0.86 6.69 -8.00
CA ALA A 24 -0.78 8.07 -8.50
C ALA A 24 -0.84 9.11 -7.36
N LEU A 25 -1.73 8.90 -6.38
CA LEU A 25 -1.80 9.73 -5.17
C LEU A 25 -0.52 9.62 -4.33
N GLY A 26 0.03 8.41 -4.21
CA GLY A 26 1.34 8.19 -3.60
C GLY A 26 2.44 8.95 -4.35
N GLY A 27 2.46 8.90 -5.68
CA GLY A 27 3.39 9.66 -6.51
C GLY A 27 3.28 11.18 -6.31
N LEU A 28 2.07 11.71 -6.14
CA LEU A 28 1.86 13.11 -5.78
C LEU A 28 2.41 13.43 -4.38
N ALA A 29 2.18 12.54 -3.40
CA ALA A 29 2.77 12.67 -2.06
C ALA A 29 4.31 12.65 -2.11
N ALA A 30 4.92 11.87 -3.01
CA ALA A 30 6.37 11.86 -3.22
C ALA A 30 6.91 13.21 -3.73
N ILE A 31 6.20 13.86 -4.66
CA ILE A 31 6.57 15.20 -5.14
C ILE A 31 6.43 16.22 -4.00
N ALA A 32 5.32 16.19 -3.27
CA ALA A 32 5.10 17.07 -2.12
C ALA A 32 6.17 16.87 -1.05
N LEU A 33 6.54 15.62 -0.75
CA LEU A 33 7.61 15.26 0.18
C LEU A 33 8.95 15.84 -0.27
N ALA A 34 9.32 15.67 -1.53
CA ALA A 34 10.59 16.18 -2.05
C ALA A 34 10.68 17.71 -1.93
N LEU A 35 9.60 18.43 -2.29
CA LEU A 35 9.54 19.88 -2.14
C LEU A 35 9.61 20.32 -0.68
N LEU A 36 8.93 19.60 0.21
CA LEU A 36 8.93 19.88 1.64
C LEU A 36 10.31 19.67 2.26
N ILE A 37 11.01 18.57 1.93
CA ILE A 37 12.37 18.30 2.40
C ILE A 37 13.33 19.40 1.96
N VAL A 38 13.26 19.83 0.69
CA VAL A 38 14.11 20.91 0.18
C VAL A 38 13.83 22.21 0.92
N TYR A 39 12.55 22.52 1.15
CA TYR A 39 12.15 23.70 1.89
C TYR A 39 12.65 23.67 3.35
N ASP A 40 12.34 22.61 4.10
CA ASP A 40 12.69 22.51 5.52
C ASP A 40 14.21 22.41 5.74
N ALA A 41 14.95 21.76 4.83
CA ALA A 41 16.41 21.77 4.85
C ALA A 41 16.97 23.17 4.58
N SER A 42 16.39 23.92 3.63
CA SER A 42 16.82 25.29 3.34
C SER A 42 16.60 26.20 4.55
N MET A 43 15.43 26.12 5.19
CA MET A 43 15.13 26.90 6.41
C MET A 43 16.14 26.57 7.53
N ARG A 44 16.43 25.28 7.76
CA ARG A 44 17.36 24.88 8.82
C ARG A 44 18.80 25.31 8.58
N TYR A 45 19.33 25.08 7.38
CA TYR A 45 20.76 25.23 7.14
C TYR A 45 21.14 26.63 6.64
N ILE A 46 20.24 27.34 5.95
CA ILE A 46 20.51 28.69 5.44
C ILE A 46 20.00 29.73 6.42
N PHE A 47 18.75 29.58 6.88
CA PHE A 47 18.07 30.58 7.71
C PHE A 47 18.16 30.30 9.21
N HIS A 48 18.70 29.14 9.62
CA HIS A 48 18.81 28.71 11.02
C HIS A 48 17.45 28.61 11.75
N GLU A 49 16.37 28.40 10.98
CA GLU A 49 15.02 28.20 11.49
C GLU A 49 14.55 26.78 11.18
N GLY A 50 14.06 26.05 12.19
CA GLY A 50 13.56 24.68 12.02
C GLY A 50 12.15 24.53 12.58
N SER A 51 11.34 23.69 11.95
CA SER A 51 9.99 23.38 12.42
C SER A 51 9.80 21.88 12.62
N ILE A 52 9.47 21.50 13.86
CA ILE A 52 9.14 20.10 14.20
C ILE A 52 7.90 19.65 13.43
N ALA A 53 6.90 20.53 13.26
CA ALA A 53 5.71 20.22 12.47
C ALA A 53 6.05 19.89 11.00
N LEU A 54 6.99 20.59 10.38
CA LEU A 54 7.39 20.31 8.99
C LEU A 54 8.13 18.97 8.88
N GLN A 55 9.04 18.68 9.82
CA GLN A 55 9.74 17.39 9.87
C GLN A 55 8.77 16.22 10.10
N GLU A 56 7.78 16.40 10.96
CA GLU A 56 6.75 15.38 11.14
C GLU A 56 5.88 15.23 9.90
N LEU A 57 5.57 16.32 9.18
CA LEU A 57 4.82 16.29 7.93
C LEU A 57 5.58 15.52 6.84
N GLU A 58 6.92 15.60 6.80
CA GLU A 58 7.74 14.79 5.91
C GLU A 58 7.53 13.29 6.18
N TRP A 59 7.54 12.86 7.44
CA TRP A 59 7.29 11.46 7.79
C TRP A 59 5.86 11.04 7.45
N HIS A 60 4.89 11.92 7.62
CA HIS A 60 3.49 11.66 7.27
C HIS A 60 3.32 11.49 5.74
N LEU A 61 3.95 12.33 4.94
CA LEU A 61 3.93 12.22 3.47
C LEU A 61 4.69 10.98 3.00
N PHE A 62 5.79 10.62 3.66
CA PHE A 62 6.52 9.38 3.39
C PHE A 62 5.67 8.14 3.68
N ASP A 63 4.95 8.13 4.81
CA ASP A 63 4.03 7.05 5.16
C ASP A 63 2.92 6.92 4.11
N ILE A 64 2.29 8.03 3.71
CA ILE A 64 1.24 8.03 2.67
C ILE A 64 1.78 7.48 1.34
N LEU A 65 2.96 7.94 0.91
CA LEU A 65 3.64 7.45 -0.29
C LEU A 65 3.83 5.93 -0.22
N PHE A 66 4.40 5.43 0.88
CA PHE A 66 4.71 4.01 1.01
C PHE A 66 3.44 3.16 1.11
N LEU A 67 2.49 3.55 1.96
CA LEU A 67 1.24 2.84 2.21
C LEU A 67 0.37 2.74 0.96
N LEU A 68 0.19 3.85 0.22
CA LEU A 68 -0.55 3.81 -1.05
C LEU A 68 0.20 3.08 -2.16
N GLY A 69 1.54 3.05 -2.09
CA GLY A 69 2.40 2.31 -3.00
C GLY A 69 2.31 0.79 -2.87
N LEU A 70 1.84 0.25 -1.74
CA LEU A 70 1.79 -1.20 -1.50
C LEU A 70 0.95 -1.93 -2.56
N SER A 71 -0.32 -1.56 -2.75
CA SER A 71 -1.18 -2.22 -3.73
C SER A 71 -0.69 -2.01 -5.17
N TYR A 72 -0.13 -0.83 -5.46
CA TYR A 72 0.46 -0.52 -6.77
C TYR A 72 1.67 -1.40 -7.08
N ALA A 73 2.57 -1.60 -6.10
CA ALA A 73 3.72 -2.47 -6.24
C ALA A 73 3.30 -3.94 -6.41
N LEU A 74 2.23 -4.38 -5.74
CA LEU A 74 1.71 -5.75 -5.89
C LEU A 74 1.20 -5.98 -7.31
N LYS A 75 0.43 -5.03 -7.85
CA LYS A 75 -0.08 -5.07 -9.22
C LYS A 75 1.02 -5.21 -10.27
N HIS A 76 2.17 -4.57 -10.07
CA HIS A 76 3.29 -4.56 -11.02
C HIS A 76 4.36 -5.62 -10.70
N ASP A 77 4.06 -6.52 -9.76
CA ASP A 77 4.98 -7.56 -9.31
C ASP A 77 6.34 -7.02 -8.84
N LYS A 78 6.32 -5.89 -8.11
CA LYS A 78 7.51 -5.18 -7.60
C LYS A 78 7.76 -5.37 -6.12
N HIS A 79 7.03 -6.28 -5.47
CA HIS A 79 7.42 -6.73 -4.14
C HIS A 79 8.70 -7.55 -4.24
N VAL A 80 9.59 -7.39 -3.25
CA VAL A 80 10.81 -8.18 -3.18
C VAL A 80 10.43 -9.66 -3.08
N ARG A 81 10.82 -10.45 -4.08
CA ARG A 81 10.66 -11.90 -4.12
C ARG A 81 12.03 -12.56 -4.05
N VAL A 82 12.07 -13.76 -3.48
CA VAL A 82 13.27 -14.59 -3.54
C VAL A 82 13.30 -15.30 -4.90
N ASP A 83 13.95 -14.65 -5.88
CA ASP A 83 13.86 -15.06 -7.29
C ASP A 83 14.67 -16.31 -7.66
N ILE A 84 15.60 -16.75 -6.81
CA ILE A 84 16.52 -17.87 -7.12
C ILE A 84 15.77 -19.17 -7.43
N LEU A 85 14.71 -19.46 -6.67
CA LEU A 85 13.88 -20.66 -6.88
C LEU A 85 12.78 -20.38 -7.91
N TYR A 86 12.18 -19.20 -7.85
CA TYR A 86 11.05 -18.81 -8.69
C TYR A 86 11.41 -18.76 -10.18
N ALA A 87 12.65 -18.37 -10.52
CA ALA A 87 13.13 -18.33 -11.90
C ALA A 87 13.04 -19.69 -12.62
N ARG A 88 13.21 -20.80 -11.88
CA ARG A 88 13.22 -22.17 -12.42
C ARG A 88 11.82 -22.80 -12.50
N PHE A 89 10.79 -22.15 -11.96
CA PHE A 89 9.44 -22.70 -11.92
C PHE A 89 8.76 -22.65 -13.29
N SER A 90 8.04 -23.72 -13.62
CA SER A 90 7.17 -23.76 -14.80
C SER A 90 6.05 -22.71 -14.68
N PRO A 91 5.44 -22.28 -15.80
CA PRO A 91 4.32 -21.32 -15.76
C PRO A 91 3.18 -21.74 -14.84
N ARG A 92 2.87 -23.05 -14.81
CA ARG A 92 1.86 -23.61 -13.90
C ARG A 92 2.28 -23.47 -12.43
N MET A 93 3.52 -23.82 -12.09
CA MET A 93 4.02 -23.72 -10.72
C MET A 93 4.07 -22.26 -10.23
N LYS A 94 4.47 -21.32 -11.09
CA LYS A 94 4.42 -19.88 -10.80
C LYS A 94 3.01 -19.41 -10.45
N ALA A 95 2.00 -19.85 -11.21
CA ALA A 95 0.61 -19.49 -10.94
C ALA A 95 0.09 -20.12 -9.63
N TYR A 96 0.45 -21.37 -9.31
CA TYR A 96 0.11 -21.98 -8.01
C TYR A 96 0.74 -21.22 -6.84
N VAL A 97 2.04 -20.90 -6.93
CA VAL A 97 2.75 -20.14 -5.89
C VAL A 97 2.12 -18.76 -5.71
N GLN A 98 1.76 -18.07 -6.80
CA GLN A 98 1.04 -16.80 -6.71
C GLN A 98 -0.29 -16.97 -5.96
N ILE A 99 -1.12 -17.96 -6.30
CA ILE A 99 -2.40 -18.18 -5.63
C ILE A 99 -2.21 -18.48 -4.14
N VAL A 100 -1.30 -19.41 -3.81
CA VAL A 100 -1.05 -19.81 -2.42
C VAL A 100 -0.49 -18.64 -1.60
N SER A 101 0.47 -17.89 -2.15
CA SER A 101 1.05 -16.72 -1.49
C SER A 101 -0.01 -15.65 -1.19
N MET A 102 -0.91 -15.37 -2.13
CA MET A 102 -1.97 -14.39 -1.91
C MET A 102 -3.00 -14.87 -0.88
N LEU A 103 -3.48 -16.11 -0.99
CA LEU A 103 -4.56 -16.63 -0.15
C LEU A 103 -4.14 -16.94 1.28
N PHE A 104 -2.91 -17.43 1.49
CA PHE A 104 -2.46 -17.89 2.81
C PHE A 104 -1.52 -16.92 3.51
N PHE A 105 -0.93 -15.96 2.80
CA PHE A 105 -0.01 -14.99 3.40
C PHE A 105 -0.53 -13.57 3.27
N VAL A 106 -0.71 -13.06 2.04
CA VAL A 106 -1.05 -11.64 1.85
C VAL A 106 -2.43 -11.30 2.42
N ILE A 107 -3.47 -12.08 2.08
CA ILE A 107 -4.83 -11.79 2.53
C ILE A 107 -4.96 -11.98 4.05
N PRO A 108 -4.55 -13.10 4.68
CA PRO A 108 -4.69 -13.28 6.12
C PRO A 108 -3.87 -12.27 6.92
N LEU A 109 -2.62 -12.00 6.51
CA LEU A 109 -1.79 -10.99 7.16
C LEU A 109 -2.41 -9.59 7.00
N GLY A 110 -2.91 -9.26 5.81
CA GLY A 110 -3.56 -7.98 5.58
C GLY A 110 -4.81 -7.80 6.43
N LEU A 111 -5.64 -8.84 6.56
CA LEU A 111 -6.82 -8.80 7.43
C LEU A 111 -6.43 -8.63 8.91
N LEU A 112 -5.36 -9.29 9.35
CA LEU A 112 -4.82 -9.12 10.70
C LEU A 112 -4.38 -7.67 10.93
N VAL A 113 -3.65 -7.07 9.98
CA VAL A 113 -3.22 -5.68 10.08
C VAL A 113 -4.42 -4.74 10.11
N VAL A 114 -5.44 -4.94 9.26
CA VAL A 114 -6.67 -4.15 9.27
C VAL A 114 -7.37 -4.24 10.62
N TRP A 115 -7.48 -5.44 11.20
CA TRP A 115 -8.11 -5.65 12.50
C TRP A 115 -7.41 -4.82 13.59
N PHE A 116 -6.10 -5.01 13.78
CA PHE A 116 -5.37 -4.29 14.84
C PHE A 116 -5.29 -2.78 14.57
N SER A 117 -5.17 -2.38 13.30
CA SER A 117 -5.09 -0.96 12.93
C SER A 117 -6.41 -0.24 13.14
N TRP A 118 -7.54 -0.94 13.10
CA TRP A 118 -8.86 -0.37 13.39
C TRP A 118 -8.93 0.20 14.80
N ASP A 119 -8.68 -0.64 15.81
CA ASP A 119 -8.69 -0.22 17.21
C ASP A 119 -7.62 0.83 17.48
N PHE A 120 -6.42 0.65 16.89
CA PHE A 120 -5.32 1.61 17.01
C PHE A 120 -5.68 3.01 16.47
N THR A 121 -6.38 3.07 15.33
CA THR A 121 -6.82 4.34 14.73
C THR A 121 -7.98 4.95 15.51
N LEU A 122 -8.93 4.13 15.95
CA LEU A 122 -10.09 4.59 16.71
C LEU A 122 -9.68 5.20 18.04
N GLN A 123 -8.78 4.57 18.78
CA GLN A 123 -8.27 5.12 20.05
C GLN A 123 -7.57 6.46 19.83
N SER A 124 -6.76 6.56 18.77
CA SER A 124 -6.10 7.81 18.37
C SER A 124 -7.09 8.95 18.11
N PHE A 125 -8.20 8.62 17.43
CA PHE A 125 -9.25 9.59 17.12
C PHE A 125 -9.99 10.03 18.38
N LEU A 126 -10.39 9.08 19.24
CA LEU A 126 -11.12 9.37 20.49
C LEU A 126 -10.28 10.22 21.45
N GLN A 127 -8.96 10.05 21.45
CA GLN A 127 -8.03 10.81 22.29
C GLN A 127 -7.60 12.14 21.66
N ASN A 128 -8.03 12.46 20.43
CA ASN A 128 -7.47 13.55 19.63
C ASN A 128 -5.94 13.56 19.67
N GLU A 129 -5.34 12.41 19.41
CA GLU A 129 -3.90 12.19 19.59
C GLU A 129 -3.07 13.23 18.82
N MET A 130 -2.16 13.86 19.54
CA MET A 130 -1.19 14.83 19.03
C MET A 130 0.22 14.30 19.23
N SER A 131 1.17 14.87 18.47
CA SER A 131 2.57 14.57 18.69
C SER A 131 3.01 14.92 20.12
N PRO A 132 3.82 14.06 20.76
CA PRO A 132 4.42 14.38 22.06
C PRO A 132 5.52 15.44 21.94
N ASN A 133 6.00 15.75 20.74
CA ASN A 133 7.04 16.75 20.54
C ASN A 133 6.44 18.17 20.64
N PRO A 134 7.12 19.12 21.32
CA PRO A 134 6.70 20.51 21.34
C PRO A 134 6.58 21.08 19.92
N GLY A 135 5.39 21.60 19.57
CA GLY A 135 5.14 22.14 18.23
C GLY A 135 4.99 21.07 17.13
N GLY A 136 4.78 19.80 17.48
CA GLY A 136 4.48 18.74 16.52
C GLY A 136 3.04 18.76 16.00
N LEU A 137 2.77 17.88 15.03
CA LEU A 137 1.47 17.82 14.36
C LEU A 137 0.38 17.22 15.25
N CYS A 138 -0.83 17.76 15.10
CA CYS A 138 -2.04 17.17 15.66
C CYS A 138 -2.61 16.08 14.75
N CYS A 139 -3.71 15.45 15.20
CA CYS A 139 -4.53 14.54 14.39
C CYS A 139 -3.77 13.31 13.84
N ARG A 140 -3.00 12.63 14.69
CA ARG A 140 -2.23 11.42 14.32
C ARG A 140 -3.11 10.29 13.77
N TYR A 141 -4.40 10.29 14.08
CA TYR A 141 -5.38 9.34 13.55
C TYR A 141 -5.48 9.37 12.02
N ILE A 142 -5.13 10.48 11.36
CA ILE A 142 -5.13 10.57 9.89
C ILE A 142 -4.18 9.53 9.32
N ILE A 143 -2.90 9.53 9.72
CA ILE A 143 -1.91 8.57 9.19
C ILE A 143 -2.22 7.15 9.63
N LYS A 144 -2.70 6.95 10.86
CA LYS A 144 -3.13 5.61 11.31
C LYS A 144 -4.25 5.05 10.43
N SER A 145 -5.18 5.90 9.97
CA SER A 145 -6.24 5.49 9.04
C SER A 145 -5.71 5.06 7.67
N PHE A 146 -4.59 5.64 7.19
CA PHE A 146 -3.96 5.23 5.94
C PHE A 146 -3.43 3.79 6.00
N ILE A 147 -3.08 3.27 7.19
CA ILE A 147 -2.70 1.85 7.36
C ILE A 147 -3.89 0.96 6.98
N ILE A 148 -5.09 1.26 7.50
CA ILE A 148 -6.31 0.51 7.19
C ILE A 148 -6.60 0.59 5.69
N THR A 149 -6.60 1.80 5.12
CA THR A 149 -6.86 2.01 3.69
C THR A 149 -5.87 1.25 2.80
N ALA A 150 -4.58 1.31 3.10
CA ALA A 150 -3.54 0.64 2.33
C ALA A 150 -3.66 -0.88 2.34
N PHE A 151 -3.92 -1.48 3.51
CA PHE A 151 -4.07 -2.93 3.60
C PHE A 151 -5.39 -3.43 3.01
N LEU A 152 -6.47 -2.64 3.07
CA LEU A 152 -7.69 -2.94 2.31
C LEU A 152 -7.42 -2.94 0.81
N LEU A 153 -6.70 -1.94 0.28
CA LEU A 153 -6.29 -1.90 -1.12
C LEU A 153 -5.37 -3.06 -1.50
N LEU A 154 -4.45 -3.44 -0.60
CA LEU A 154 -3.55 -4.58 -0.81
C LEU A 154 -4.33 -5.91 -0.88
N ILE A 155 -5.31 -6.12 0.00
CA ILE A 155 -6.18 -7.31 -0.01
C ILE A 155 -6.99 -7.35 -1.30
N LEU A 156 -7.58 -6.23 -1.72
CA LEU A 156 -8.30 -6.15 -2.99
C LEU A 156 -7.38 -6.51 -4.16
N GLN A 157 -6.19 -5.93 -4.23
CA GLN A 157 -5.22 -6.25 -5.27
C GLN A 157 -4.80 -7.72 -5.23
N ALA A 158 -4.62 -8.31 -4.05
CA ALA A 158 -4.30 -9.73 -3.91
C ALA A 158 -5.42 -10.62 -4.49
N VAL A 159 -6.69 -10.26 -4.28
CA VAL A 159 -7.83 -10.94 -4.92
C VAL A 159 -7.77 -10.80 -6.45
N SER A 160 -7.45 -9.62 -6.97
CA SER A 160 -7.24 -9.39 -8.41
C SER A 160 -6.15 -10.34 -8.96
N GLU A 161 -5.02 -10.45 -8.27
CA GLU A 161 -3.92 -11.33 -8.68
C GLU A 161 -4.29 -12.83 -8.63
N VAL A 162 -5.10 -13.26 -7.65
CA VAL A 162 -5.62 -14.63 -7.59
C VAL A 162 -6.52 -14.92 -8.80
N ILE A 163 -7.43 -14.00 -9.14
CA ILE A 163 -8.33 -14.16 -10.30
C ILE A 163 -7.51 -14.30 -11.59
N LYS A 164 -6.52 -13.44 -11.81
CA LYS A 164 -5.62 -13.50 -12.97
C LYS A 164 -4.83 -14.81 -13.01
N ALA A 165 -4.30 -15.25 -11.87
CA ALA A 165 -3.51 -16.49 -11.79
C ALA A 165 -4.37 -17.73 -12.08
N LEU A 166 -5.61 -17.78 -11.60
CA LEU A 166 -6.57 -18.85 -11.91
C LEU A 166 -6.91 -18.89 -13.40
N TYR A 167 -7.03 -17.72 -14.04
CA TYR A 167 -7.28 -17.64 -15.48
C TYR A 167 -6.09 -18.18 -16.28
N ARG A 168 -4.86 -17.76 -15.95
CA ARG A 168 -3.62 -18.27 -16.57
C ARG A 168 -3.50 -19.80 -16.46
N LEU A 169 -3.86 -20.38 -15.30
CA LEU A 169 -3.88 -21.84 -15.13
C LEU A 169 -4.89 -22.54 -16.06
N GLY A 170 -6.02 -21.89 -16.32
CA GLY A 170 -7.05 -22.43 -17.21
C GLY A 170 -6.66 -22.40 -18.70
N GLU A 171 -5.79 -21.48 -19.11
CA GLU A 171 -5.25 -21.38 -20.47
C GLU A 171 -4.08 -22.32 -20.72
N LEU A 172 -3.31 -22.63 -19.67
CA LEU A 172 -2.19 -23.57 -19.73
C LEU A 172 -2.64 -25.04 -19.80
N LYS A 173 -3.90 -25.34 -20.13
CA LYS A 173 -4.41 -26.71 -20.26
C LYS A 173 -3.94 -27.36 -21.55
#